data_AF-A0A926ZJ11-F1
#
_entry.id   AF-A0A926ZJ11-F1
#
_cell.length_a   1.000
_cell.length_b   1.000
_cell.length_c   1.000
_cell.angle_alpha   90.00
_cell.angle_beta   90.00
_cell.angle_gamma   90.00
#
_symmetry.space_group_name_H-M   'P 1'
#
loop_
_entity.id
_entity.type
_entity.pdbx_description
1 polymer ?
#
loop_
_entity_poly.entity_id
_entity_poly.type
_entity_poly.pdbx_seq_one_letter_code
_entity_poly.pdbx_strand_id
1 'polypeptide(L)'
;MPNEEDTEITRSSISNATSYEEIGEFWDEHSLDEYWEQTYPVEFTINLGPKSKVTYYGIDKTLSEKIHAVAERQGMSPENLLNLWVEEKLQEEMV
;
A
#
# COMPACT_ATOMS: atom_id res chain seq x y z
N MET A 1 19.32 -27.37 -6.64
CA MET A 1 19.55 -25.94 -6.87
C MET A 1 19.70 -25.77 -8.38
N PRO A 2 18.65 -25.34 -9.08
CA PRO A 2 18.81 -24.91 -10.46
C PRO A 2 19.37 -23.48 -10.46
N ASN A 3 20.20 -23.24 -11.47
CA ASN A 3 21.09 -22.10 -11.66
C ASN A 3 20.35 -20.76 -11.80
N GLU A 4 21.07 -19.70 -11.45
CA GLU A 4 20.80 -18.29 -11.75
C GLU A 4 20.54 -18.12 -13.25
N GLU A 5 19.27 -18.19 -13.63
CA GLU A 5 18.79 -17.89 -14.97
C GLU A 5 18.57 -16.38 -15.07
N ASP A 6 19.22 -15.74 -16.04
CA ASP A 6 19.08 -14.34 -16.43
C ASP A 6 17.64 -13.83 -16.24
N THR A 7 17.42 -13.06 -15.19
CA THR A 7 16.24 -12.19 -15.12
C THR A 7 16.63 -10.90 -15.83
N GLU A 8 16.23 -10.76 -17.09
CA GLU A 8 16.32 -9.47 -17.80
C GLU A 8 15.71 -8.39 -16.91
N ILE A 9 16.57 -7.55 -16.33
CA ILE A 9 16.13 -6.41 -15.54
C ILE A 9 15.35 -5.50 -16.49
N THR A 10 14.03 -5.54 -16.37
CA THR A 10 13.13 -4.77 -17.23
C THR A 10 13.27 -3.30 -16.84
N ARG A 11 13.87 -2.50 -17.73
CA ARG A 11 14.04 -1.06 -17.53
C ARG A 11 12.80 -0.31 -17.96
N SER A 12 12.53 0.83 -17.32
CA SER A 12 11.50 1.76 -17.76
C SER A 12 11.85 2.37 -19.13
N SER A 13 10.84 2.74 -19.91
CA SER A 13 11.02 3.18 -21.31
C SER A 13 11.73 4.53 -21.46
N ILE A 14 11.44 5.50 -20.59
CA ILE A 14 11.99 6.87 -20.67
C ILE A 14 13.17 7.04 -19.70
N SER A 15 12.96 6.76 -18.42
CA SER A 15 13.99 6.97 -17.41
C SER A 15 15.08 5.88 -17.37
N ASN A 16 14.92 4.77 -18.11
CA ASN A 16 15.81 3.60 -18.09
C ASN A 16 16.11 3.04 -16.69
N ALA A 17 15.24 3.36 -15.73
CA ALA A 17 15.37 2.99 -14.34
C ALA A 17 14.94 1.54 -14.10
N THR A 18 15.47 0.94 -13.03
CA THR A 18 15.24 -0.46 -12.66
C THR A 18 14.36 -0.61 -11.42
N SER A 19 14.07 0.50 -10.73
CA SER A 19 13.21 0.57 -9.55
C SER A 19 12.26 1.77 -9.58
N TYR A 20 11.19 1.73 -8.78
CA TYR A 20 10.26 2.85 -8.66
C TYR A 20 10.88 4.11 -8.05
N GLU A 21 11.85 3.93 -7.13
CA GLU A 21 12.58 5.05 -6.51
C GLU A 21 13.40 5.79 -7.56
N GLU A 22 14.21 5.07 -8.36
CA GLU A 22 14.98 5.63 -9.47
C GLU A 22 14.10 6.30 -10.55
N ILE A 23 12.88 5.79 -10.80
CA ILE A 23 11.92 6.45 -11.70
C ILE A 23 11.52 7.81 -11.13
N GLY A 24 11.26 7.89 -9.82
CA GLY A 24 10.90 9.14 -9.14
C GLY A 24 12.03 10.17 -9.19
N GLU A 25 13.25 9.76 -8.81
CA GLU A 25 14.43 10.62 -8.85
C GLU A 25 14.68 11.22 -10.24
N PHE A 26 14.47 10.44 -11.31
CA PHE A 26 14.55 10.96 -12.67
C PHE A 26 13.52 12.06 -12.94
N TRP A 27 12.25 11.83 -12.61
CA TRP A 27 11.18 12.80 -12.89
C TRP A 27 11.14 14.00 -11.92
N ASP A 28 11.86 13.94 -10.80
CA ASP A 28 12.07 15.10 -9.93
C ASP A 28 12.97 16.16 -10.60
N GLU A 29 13.89 15.73 -11.47
CA GLU A 29 14.83 16.61 -12.19
C GLU A 29 14.42 16.89 -13.64
N HIS A 30 13.50 16.10 -14.22
CA HIS A 30 13.10 16.17 -15.63
C HIS A 30 11.64 16.55 -15.79
N SER A 31 11.34 17.43 -16.75
CA SER A 31 9.96 17.84 -17.00
C SER A 31 9.29 16.96 -18.08
N LEU A 32 8.01 16.64 -17.90
CA LEU A 32 7.27 15.74 -18.80
C LEU A 32 7.16 16.28 -20.24
N ASP A 33 7.10 17.60 -20.40
CA ASP A 33 7.01 18.26 -21.71
C ASP A 33 8.24 18.01 -22.60
N GLU A 34 9.42 17.81 -22.01
CA GLU A 34 10.64 17.45 -22.74
C GLU A 34 10.52 16.11 -23.46
N TYR A 35 9.62 15.24 -22.97
CA TYR A 35 9.40 13.89 -23.49
C TYR A 35 8.03 13.73 -24.14
N TRP A 36 7.27 14.81 -24.36
CA TRP A 36 5.87 14.75 -24.78
C TRP A 36 5.67 13.92 -26.07
N GLU A 37 6.55 14.10 -27.05
CA GLU A 37 6.53 13.37 -28.34
C GLU A 37 6.84 11.86 -28.21
N GLN A 38 7.40 11.43 -27.07
CA GLN A 38 7.68 10.03 -26.74
C GLN A 38 6.57 9.40 -25.88
N THR A 39 5.55 10.19 -25.51
CA THR A 39 4.40 9.74 -24.72
C THR A 39 3.16 9.61 -25.59
N TYR A 40 2.14 8.92 -25.06
CA TYR A 40 0.83 8.84 -25.67
C TYR A 40 -0.24 8.94 -24.59
N PRO A 41 -1.41 9.50 -24.89
CA PRO A 41 -2.50 9.57 -23.92
C PRO A 41 -2.96 8.15 -23.54
N VAL A 42 -3.14 7.92 -22.25
CA VAL A 42 -3.64 6.67 -21.69
C VAL A 42 -4.88 6.97 -20.85
N GLU A 43 -5.97 6.27 -21.14
CA GLU A 43 -7.14 6.23 -20.26
C GLU A 43 -7.01 5.05 -19.29
N PHE A 44 -7.14 5.32 -18.00
CA PHE A 44 -7.16 4.27 -16.97
C PHE A 44 -8.25 4.58 -15.95
N THR A 45 -8.83 3.51 -15.41
CA THR A 45 -9.85 3.61 -14.36
C THR A 45 -9.23 3.21 -13.03
N ILE A 46 -9.18 4.13 -12.09
CA ILE A 46 -8.84 3.80 -10.71
C ILE A 46 -10.13 3.34 -10.02
N ASN A 47 -10.28 2.02 -9.87
CA ASN A 47 -11.37 1.48 -9.07
C ASN A 47 -10.98 1.57 -7.60
N LEU A 48 -11.39 2.65 -6.94
CA LEU A 48 -11.24 2.80 -5.48
C LEU A 48 -12.24 1.94 -4.68
N GLY A 49 -13.02 1.09 -5.35
CA GLY A 49 -14.15 0.34 -4.81
C GLY A 49 -15.22 1.25 -4.20
N PRO A 50 -16.42 0.74 -3.89
CA PRO A 50 -17.00 1.15 -2.63
C PRO A 50 -16.02 0.64 -1.58
N LYS A 51 -15.07 1.47 -1.14
CA LYS A 51 -14.36 1.19 0.11
C LYS A 51 -15.46 0.73 1.07
N SER A 52 -15.42 -0.52 1.55
CA SER A 52 -16.17 -0.94 2.72
C SER A 52 -16.14 0.27 3.65
N LYS A 53 -17.29 0.86 4.02
CA LYS A 53 -17.34 2.20 4.62
C LYS A 53 -16.43 2.23 5.86
N VAL A 54 -15.15 2.57 5.68
CA VAL A 54 -14.16 2.49 6.74
C VAL A 54 -14.42 3.71 7.58
N THR A 55 -14.89 3.46 8.80
CA THR A 55 -15.02 4.53 9.79
C THR A 55 -13.73 4.56 10.58
N TYR A 56 -13.00 5.66 10.47
CA TYR A 56 -11.73 5.84 11.18
C TYR A 56 -12.00 6.35 12.59
N TYR A 57 -11.46 5.65 13.58
CA TYR A 57 -11.43 6.07 14.98
C TYR A 57 -9.99 6.37 15.38
N GLY A 58 -9.79 7.52 16.03
CA GLY A 58 -8.48 7.87 16.58
C GLY A 58 -8.10 6.93 17.73
N ILE A 59 -6.91 6.36 17.66
CA ILE A 59 -6.32 5.52 18.71
C ILE A 59 -4.97 6.10 19.07
N ASP A 60 -4.65 6.08 20.37
CA ASP A 60 -3.34 6.50 20.86
C ASP A 60 -2.22 5.65 20.21
N LYS A 61 -1.09 6.29 19.88
CA LYS A 61 0.03 5.63 19.19
C LYS A 61 0.56 4.43 19.98
N THR A 62 0.75 4.57 21.29
CA THR A 62 1.30 3.50 22.13
C THR A 62 0.32 2.33 22.27
N LEU A 63 -0.98 2.61 22.22
CA LEU A 63 -2.02 1.58 22.19
C LEU A 63 -2.04 0.86 20.84
N SER A 64 -1.91 1.59 19.74
CA SER A 64 -1.81 1.02 18.38
C SER A 64 -0.62 0.04 18.27
N GLU A 65 0.55 0.41 18.78
CA GLU A 65 1.73 -0.47 18.82
C GLU A 65 1.48 -1.77 19.58
N LYS A 66 0.75 -1.70 20.70
CA LYS A 66 0.37 -2.90 21.46
C LYS A 66 -0.61 -3.78 20.69
N ILE A 67 -1.62 -3.19 20.05
CA ILE A 67 -2.60 -3.90 19.22
C ILE A 67 -1.87 -4.66 18.10
N HIS A 68 -0.94 -4.00 17.41
CA HIS A 68 -0.10 -4.63 16.38
C HIS A 68 0.65 -5.85 16.92
N ALA A 69 1.36 -5.70 18.05
CA ALA A 69 2.13 -6.79 18.63
C ALA A 69 1.28 -7.99 19.08
N VAL A 70 0.00 -7.77 19.43
CA VAL A 70 -0.94 -8.84 19.76
C VAL A 70 -1.49 -9.49 18.50
N ALA A 71 -1.87 -8.70 17.50
CA ALA A 71 -2.41 -9.18 16.23
C ALA A 71 -1.41 -10.10 15.49
N GLU A 72 -0.14 -9.71 15.44
CA GLU A 72 0.93 -10.52 14.87
C GLU A 72 1.07 -11.88 15.56
N ARG A 73 1.04 -11.90 16.90
CA ARG A 73 1.11 -13.14 17.69
C ARG A 73 -0.09 -14.05 17.47
N GLN A 74 -1.24 -13.49 17.08
CA GLN A 74 -2.46 -14.24 16.78
C GLN A 74 -2.62 -14.55 15.28
N GLY A 75 -1.68 -14.12 14.43
CA GLY A 75 -1.76 -14.30 12.98
C GLY A 75 -2.92 -13.53 12.32
N MET A 76 -3.34 -12.42 12.92
CA MET A 76 -4.45 -11.58 12.47
C MET A 76 -3.96 -10.19 12.07
N SER A 77 -4.76 -9.47 11.26
CA SER A 77 -4.54 -8.04 11.05
C SER A 77 -4.94 -7.26 12.31
N PRO A 78 -4.28 -6.13 12.62
CA PRO A 78 -4.69 -5.23 13.70
C PRO A 78 -6.15 -4.76 13.58
N GLU A 79 -6.62 -4.54 12.35
CA GLU A 79 -8.02 -4.19 12.05
C GLU A 79 -8.99 -5.29 12.49
N ASN A 80 -8.71 -6.55 12.12
CA ASN A 80 -9.58 -7.68 12.48
C ASN A 80 -9.62 -7.90 14.00
N LEU A 81 -8.47 -7.82 14.65
CA LEU A 81 -8.38 -7.95 16.11
C LEU A 81 -9.16 -6.83 16.82
N LEU A 82 -9.00 -5.59 16.36
CA LEU A 82 -9.68 -4.44 16.94
C LEU A 82 -11.20 -4.54 16.76
N ASN A 83 -11.68 -4.90 15.56
CA ASN A 83 -13.09 -5.09 15.30
C ASN A 83 -13.69 -6.16 16.21
N LEU A 84 -13.03 -7.31 16.36
CA LEU A 84 -13.46 -8.39 17.25
C LEU A 84 -13.61 -7.90 18.71
N TRP A 85 -12.58 -7.25 19.26
CA TRP A 85 -12.63 -6.74 20.63
C TRP A 85 -13.71 -5.69 20.85
N VAL A 86 -13.91 -4.80 19.87
CA VAL A 86 -14.95 -3.77 19.94
C VAL A 86 -16.34 -4.43 19.90
N GLU A 87 -16.55 -5.44 19.04
CA GLU A 87 -17.80 -6.20 19.00
C GLU A 87 -18.09 -6.90 20.34
N GLU A 88 -17.11 -7.60 20.91
CA GLU A 88 -17.25 -8.26 22.22
C GLU A 88 -17.59 -7.26 23.33
N LYS A 89 -16.92 -6.11 23.36
CA LYS A 89 -17.18 -5.07 24.38
C LYS A 89 -18.56 -4.42 24.23
N LEU A 90 -18.99 -4.18 22.99
CA LEU A 90 -20.33 -3.63 22.74
C LEU A 90 -21.42 -4.65 23.13
N GLN A 91 -21.18 -5.95 22.93
CA GLN A 91 -22.12 -6.98 23.37
C GLN A 91 -22.26 -7.00 24.90
N GLU A 92 -21.19 -6.81 25.66
CA GLU A 92 -21.24 -6.74 27.13
C GLU A 92 -22.03 -5.51 27.64
N GLU A 93 -21.89 -4.36 26.99
CA GLU A 93 -22.56 -3.10 27.41
C GLU A 93 -24.03 -3.01 26.97
N MET A 94 -24.45 -3.81 26.00
CA MET A 94 -25.83 -3.83 25.48
C MET A 94 -26.74 -4.86 26.18
N VAL A 95 -26.22 -5.58 27.20
CA VAL A 95 -26.97 -6.48 28.08
C VAL A 95 -27.36 -5.75 29.36
#